data_AF-A0A411Z331-F1
#
_entry.id   AF-A0A411Z331-F1
#
_cell.length_a   1.000
_cell.length_b   1.000
_cell.length_c   1.000
_cell.angle_alpha   90.00
_cell.angle_beta   90.00
_cell.angle_gamma   90.00
#
_symmetry.space_group_name_H-M   'P 1'
#
loop_
_entity.id
_entity.type
_entity.pdbx_description
1 polymer ?
#
loop_
_entity_poly.entity_id
_entity_poly.type
_entity_poly.pdbx_seq_one_letter_code
_entity_poly.pdbx_strand_id
1 'polypeptide(L)'
;MAIEDPMPPGNRTIPELLADLFRNLNGLVLTEGRLLRAEMIEAGRSVGAGLEIIAVGGVLMMVALLVLVQALVIALATWMGGGWASLLVGGLLVVIGIALILRGRAELRSASVSAERTMEQVRRDVQLAKEQL
;
A
#
# COMPACT_ATOMS: atom_id res chain seq x y z
N MET A 1 58.90 -42.43 -26.75
CA MET A 1 58.37 -41.48 -25.77
C MET A 1 57.04 -41.00 -26.33
N ALA A 2 55.94 -41.59 -25.87
CA ALA A 2 54.60 -41.39 -26.42
C ALA A 2 54.09 -40.01 -26.01
N ILE A 3 53.57 -39.24 -26.96
CA ILE A 3 52.81 -38.02 -26.72
C ILE A 3 51.37 -38.48 -26.50
N GLU A 4 50.90 -38.42 -25.26
CA GLU A 4 49.47 -38.50 -24.95
C GLU A 4 48.83 -37.16 -25.34
N ASP A 5 48.03 -37.19 -26.40
CA ASP A 5 47.13 -36.11 -26.77
C ASP A 5 45.90 -36.17 -25.84
N PRO A 6 45.63 -35.15 -25.01
CA PRO A 6 44.40 -35.12 -24.23
C PRO A 6 43.21 -34.91 -25.17
N MET A 7 42.48 -35.99 -25.44
CA MET A 7 41.21 -35.98 -26.17
C MET A 7 40.31 -34.84 -25.65
N PRO A 8 39.83 -33.93 -26.51
CA PRO A 8 38.92 -32.88 -26.09
C PRO A 8 37.65 -33.53 -25.53
N PRO A 9 37.19 -33.14 -24.33
CA PRO A 9 35.99 -33.74 -23.75
C PRO A 9 34.81 -33.51 -24.70
N GLY A 10 34.25 -34.63 -25.14
CA GLY A 10 33.23 -34.70 -26.16
C GLY A 10 31.99 -33.90 -25.82
N ASN A 11 31.38 -33.35 -26.88
CA ASN A 11 29.95 -33.03 -26.99
C ASN A 11 29.21 -32.89 -25.65
N ARG A 12 29.21 -31.67 -25.10
CA ARG A 12 28.31 -31.30 -24.02
C ARG A 12 26.90 -31.73 -24.41
N THR A 13 26.31 -32.63 -23.63
CA THR A 13 25.02 -33.20 -23.98
C THR A 13 23.93 -32.15 -23.71
N ILE A 14 22.89 -32.10 -24.55
CA ILE A 14 21.72 -31.20 -24.39
C ILE A 14 21.16 -31.19 -22.94
N PRO A 15 21.12 -32.33 -22.21
CA PRO A 15 20.70 -32.34 -20.79
C PRO A 15 21.62 -31.55 -19.85
N GLU A 16 22.91 -31.48 -20.15
CA GLU A 16 23.92 -30.83 -19.32
C GLU A 16 23.87 -29.29 -19.45
N LEU A 17 23.59 -28.80 -20.66
CA LEU A 17 23.33 -27.37 -20.92
C LEU A 17 21.99 -26.91 -20.32
N LEU A 18 20.97 -27.77 -20.34
CA LEU A 18 19.69 -27.49 -19.67
C LEU A 18 19.86 -27.45 -18.14
N ALA A 19 20.62 -28.39 -17.56
CA ALA A 19 20.88 -28.41 -16.12
C ALA A 19 21.62 -27.15 -15.63
N ASP A 20 22.56 -26.62 -16.42
CA ASP A 20 23.24 -25.36 -16.11
C ASP A 20 22.36 -24.13 -16.33
N LEU A 21 21.45 -24.15 -17.30
CA LEU A 21 20.46 -23.09 -17.48
C LEU A 21 19.50 -23.03 -16.28
N PHE A 22 18.99 -24.16 -15.80
CA PHE A 22 18.15 -24.21 -14.60
C PHE A 22 18.89 -23.77 -13.32
N ARG A 23 20.18 -24.09 -13.19
CA ARG A 23 21.03 -23.59 -12.08
C ARG A 23 21.18 -22.07 -12.10
N ASN A 24 21.37 -21.48 -13.29
CA ASN A 24 21.50 -20.03 -13.44
C ASN A 24 20.17 -19.30 -13.27
N LEU A 25 19.05 -19.90 -13.71
CA LEU A 25 17.69 -19.36 -13.51
C LEU A 25 17.29 -19.35 -12.02
N ASN A 26 17.66 -20.38 -11.25
CA ASN A 26 17.46 -20.38 -9.79
C ASN A 26 18.21 -19.24 -9.10
N GLY A 27 19.38 -18.86 -9.61
CA GLY A 27 20.15 -17.71 -9.13
C GLY A 27 19.48 -16.36 -9.40
N LEU A 28 18.90 -16.17 -10.59
CA LEU A 28 18.18 -14.95 -10.95
C LEU A 28 16.87 -14.79 -10.17
N VAL A 29 16.06 -15.85 -10.06
CA VAL A 29 14.75 -15.80 -9.37
C VAL A 29 14.93 -15.53 -7.87
N LEU A 30 15.93 -16.13 -7.21
CA LEU A 30 16.24 -15.80 -5.81
C LEU A 30 16.71 -14.35 -5.64
N THR A 31 17.44 -13.81 -6.62
CA THR A 31 18.03 -12.47 -6.55
C THR A 31 17.00 -11.38 -6.85
N GLU A 32 16.19 -11.53 -7.90
CA GLU A 32 15.06 -10.64 -8.18
C GLU A 32 14.02 -10.69 -7.05
N GLY A 33 13.75 -11.86 -6.46
CA GLY A 33 12.85 -11.97 -5.32
C GLY A 33 13.35 -11.23 -4.07
N ARG A 34 14.68 -11.21 -3.83
CA ARG A 34 15.28 -10.41 -2.75
C ARG A 34 15.19 -8.92 -3.02
N LEU A 35 15.37 -8.49 -4.27
CA LEU A 35 15.27 -7.11 -4.69
C LEU A 35 13.82 -6.60 -4.61
N LEU A 36 12.86 -7.38 -5.12
CA LEU A 36 11.43 -7.11 -5.02
C LEU A 36 10.99 -6.98 -3.55
N ARG A 37 11.45 -7.89 -2.68
CA ARG A 37 11.17 -7.81 -1.25
C ARG A 37 11.77 -6.55 -0.61
N ALA A 38 12.98 -6.16 -1.01
CA ALA A 38 13.61 -4.93 -0.51
C ALA A 38 12.84 -3.69 -0.96
N GLU A 39 12.40 -3.62 -2.22
CA GLU A 39 11.61 -2.52 -2.76
C GLU A 39 10.21 -2.44 -2.11
N MET A 40 9.58 -3.58 -1.81
CA MET A 40 8.33 -3.61 -1.05
C MET A 40 8.51 -3.10 0.40
N ILE A 41 9.62 -3.44 1.06
CA ILE A 41 9.94 -2.94 2.40
C ILE A 41 10.20 -1.43 2.37
N GLU A 42 10.91 -0.96 1.35
CA GLU A 42 11.21 0.47 1.17
C GLU A 42 9.95 1.27 0.82
N ALA A 43 9.08 0.72 -0.03
CA ALA A 43 7.75 1.27 -0.32
C ALA A 43 6.87 1.31 0.94
N GLY A 44 6.90 0.27 1.78
CA GLY A 44 6.19 0.27 3.06
C GLY A 44 6.72 1.32 4.04
N ARG A 45 8.04 1.52 4.08
CA ARG A 45 8.69 2.55 4.91
C ARG A 45 8.37 3.97 4.46
N SER A 46 8.39 4.23 3.15
CA SER A 46 8.09 5.56 2.61
C SER A 46 6.63 5.96 2.87
N VAL A 47 5.69 5.02 2.74
CA VAL A 47 4.28 5.23 3.13
C VAL A 47 4.16 5.46 4.64
N GLY A 48 4.93 4.74 5.47
CA GLY A 48 4.96 4.91 6.92
C GLY A 48 5.47 6.29 7.36
N ALA A 49 6.55 6.78 6.74
CA ALA A 49 7.13 8.10 7.03
C ALA A 49 6.20 9.26 6.60
N GLY A 50 5.40 9.08 5.56
CA GLY A 50 4.36 10.07 5.21
C GLY A 50 3.24 10.14 6.24
N LEU A 51 2.87 8.99 6.82
CA LEU A 51 1.77 8.89 7.77
C LEU A 51 2.03 9.61 9.10
N GLU A 52 3.28 9.61 9.59
CA GLU A 52 3.64 10.29 10.85
C GLU A 52 3.47 11.81 10.76
N ILE A 53 3.93 12.44 9.67
CA ILE A 53 3.80 13.89 9.45
C ILE A 53 2.32 14.26 9.30
N ILE A 54 1.56 13.43 8.56
CA ILE A 54 0.10 13.62 8.41
C ILE A 54 -0.60 13.49 9.77
N ALA A 55 -0.20 12.53 10.61
CA ALA A 55 -0.79 12.34 11.93
C ALA A 55 -0.54 13.55 12.84
N VAL A 56 0.71 14.04 12.93
CA VAL A 56 1.06 15.23 13.71
C VAL A 56 0.35 16.47 13.17
N GLY A 57 0.37 16.68 11.85
CA GLY A 57 -0.35 17.77 11.21
C GLY A 57 -1.86 17.69 11.44
N GLY A 58 -2.44 16.49 11.42
CA GLY A 58 -3.84 16.25 11.72
C GLY A 58 -4.23 16.62 13.15
N VAL A 59 -3.38 16.30 14.14
CA VAL A 59 -3.59 16.73 15.54
C VAL A 59 -3.54 18.26 15.66
N LEU A 60 -2.57 18.91 15.03
CA LEU A 60 -2.47 20.37 15.04
C LEU A 60 -3.70 21.03 14.38
N MET A 61 -4.13 20.51 13.22
CA MET A 61 -5.34 20.98 12.54
C MET A 61 -6.59 20.76 13.38
N MET A 62 -6.69 19.66 14.13
CA MET A 62 -7.79 19.43 15.07
C MET A 62 -7.82 20.49 16.17
N VAL A 63 -6.67 20.78 16.80
CA VAL A 63 -6.58 21.83 17.83
C VAL A 63 -6.94 23.20 17.25
N ALA A 64 -6.40 23.56 16.09
CA ALA A 64 -6.72 24.81 15.41
C ALA A 64 -8.22 24.92 15.08
N LEU A 65 -8.83 23.84 14.61
CA LEU A 65 -10.26 23.79 14.32
C LEU A 65 -11.09 24.03 15.58
N LEU A 66 -10.75 23.41 16.72
CA LEU A 66 -11.45 23.63 17.99
C LEU A 66 -11.39 25.10 18.43
N VAL A 67 -10.22 25.74 18.30
CA VAL A 67 -10.05 27.17 18.60
C VAL A 67 -10.91 28.03 17.67
N LEU A 68 -10.92 27.73 16.36
CA LEU A 68 -11.75 28.45 15.37
C LEU A 68 -13.25 28.27 15.63
N VAL A 69 -13.69 27.07 15.99
CA VAL A 69 -15.07 26.79 16.36
C VAL A 69 -15.46 27.60 17.60
N GLN A 70 -14.59 27.64 18.62
CA GLN A 70 -14.84 28.44 19.81
C GLN A 70 -14.91 29.94 19.49
N ALA A 71 -14.02 30.44 18.63
CA ALA A 71 -14.03 31.82 18.17
C ALA A 71 -15.33 32.16 17.43
N LEU A 72 -15.80 31.25 16.55
CA LEU A 72 -17.07 31.41 15.83
C LEU A 72 -18.27 31.43 16.79
N VAL A 73 -18.28 30.55 17.79
CA VAL A 73 -19.33 30.54 18.83
C VAL A 73 -19.33 31.85 19.60
N ILE A 74 -18.17 32.37 20.02
CA ILE A 74 -18.08 33.66 20.72
C ILE A 74 -18.57 34.80 19.83
N ALA A 75 -18.17 34.83 18.57
CA ALA A 75 -18.62 35.85 17.62
C ALA A 75 -20.14 35.84 17.47
N LEU A 76 -20.76 34.67 17.27
CA LEU A 76 -22.21 34.52 17.15
C LEU A 76 -22.94 34.78 18.48
N ALA A 77 -22.33 34.46 19.62
CA ALA A 77 -22.92 34.66 20.94
C ALA A 77 -23.25 36.14 21.19
N THR A 78 -22.55 37.08 20.57
CA THR A 78 -22.87 38.52 20.66
C THR A 78 -24.24 38.89 20.11
N TRP A 79 -24.83 38.07 19.23
CA TRP A 79 -26.12 38.33 18.59
C TRP A 79 -27.27 37.50 19.18
N MET A 80 -27.00 36.25 19.57
CA MET A 80 -28.03 35.26 19.94
C MET A 80 -27.80 34.54 21.28
N GLY A 81 -26.73 34.89 22.00
CA GLY A 81 -26.34 34.23 23.25
C GLY A 81 -25.54 32.95 23.05
N GLY A 82 -24.70 32.60 24.04
CA GLY A 82 -23.75 31.48 23.93
C GLY A 82 -24.39 30.11 23.77
N GLY A 83 -25.58 29.90 24.35
CA GLY A 83 -26.31 28.64 24.23
C GLY A 83 -26.77 28.37 22.79
N TRP A 84 -27.46 29.32 22.17
CA TRP A 84 -27.96 29.17 20.79
C TRP A 84 -26.83 29.16 19.77
N ALA A 85 -25.80 29.99 19.98
CA ALA A 85 -24.61 30.00 19.12
C ALA A 85 -23.88 28.65 19.12
N SER A 86 -23.66 28.05 20.30
CA SER A 86 -22.99 26.74 20.41
C SER A 86 -23.83 25.61 19.82
N LEU A 87 -25.16 25.63 20.01
CA LEU A 87 -26.07 24.66 19.41
C LEU A 87 -26.06 24.72 17.87
N LEU A 88 -26.08 25.93 17.29
CA LEU A 88 -26.11 26.12 15.84
C LEU A 88 -24.79 25.66 15.20
N VAL A 89 -23.65 26.11 15.74
CA VAL A 89 -22.33 25.74 15.21
C VAL A 89 -22.08 24.24 15.38
N GLY A 90 -22.40 23.68 16.56
CA GLY A 90 -22.30 22.25 16.82
C GLY A 90 -23.18 21.43 15.88
N GLY A 91 -24.44 21.84 15.69
CA GLY A 91 -25.37 21.20 14.75
C GLY A 91 -24.86 21.22 13.31
N LEU A 92 -24.33 22.36 12.84
CA LEU A 92 -23.73 22.48 11.51
C LEU A 92 -22.55 21.51 11.34
N LEU A 93 -21.65 21.42 12.33
CA LEU A 93 -20.51 20.52 12.28
C LEU A 93 -20.92 19.04 12.28
N VAL A 94 -21.98 18.67 13.01
CA VAL A 94 -22.53 17.31 12.98
C VAL A 94 -23.02 16.95 11.57
N VAL A 95 -23.75 17.85 10.91
CA VAL A 95 -24.24 17.63 9.54
C VAL A 95 -23.07 17.44 8.57
N ILE A 96 -22.05 18.32 8.65
CA ILE A 96 -20.85 18.21 7.82
C ILE A 96 -20.12 16.89 8.11
N GLY A 97 -19.96 16.53 9.38
CA GLY A 97 -19.28 15.31 9.82
C GLY A 97 -19.95 14.04 9.28
N ILE A 98 -21.29 13.95 9.37
CA ILE A 98 -22.05 12.84 8.80
C ILE A 98 -21.83 12.76 7.28
N ALA A 99 -21.91 13.88 6.57
CA ALA A 99 -21.70 13.91 5.12
C ALA A 99 -20.29 13.42 4.73
N LEU A 100 -19.25 13.85 5.45
CA LEU A 100 -17.87 13.40 5.23
C LEU A 100 -17.69 11.91 5.53
N ILE A 101 -18.26 11.40 6.62
CA ILE A 101 -18.21 9.97 6.96
C ILE A 101 -18.87 9.13 5.86
N LEU A 102 -20.05 9.54 5.38
CA LEU A 102 -20.76 8.82 4.32
C LEU A 102 -19.95 8.81 3.01
N ARG A 103 -19.35 9.95 2.64
CA ARG A 103 -18.47 10.04 1.46
C ARG A 103 -17.22 9.18 1.62
N GLY A 104 -16.53 9.27 2.76
CA GLY A 104 -15.34 8.46 3.04
C GLY A 104 -15.63 6.96 3.01
N ARG A 105 -16.77 6.53 3.57
CA ARG A 105 -17.22 5.13 3.49
C ARG A 105 -17.49 4.68 2.06
N ALA A 106 -18.06 5.54 1.21
CA ALA A 106 -18.30 5.23 -0.19
C ALA A 106 -16.97 5.02 -0.94
N GLU A 107 -15.99 5.88 -0.69
CA GLU A 107 -14.66 5.81 -1.31
C GLU A 107 -13.85 4.59 -0.85
N LEU A 108 -13.89 4.26 0.45
CA LEU A 108 -13.21 3.07 0.96
C LEU A 108 -13.82 1.79 0.40
N ARG A 109 -15.14 1.76 0.22
CA ARG A 109 -15.85 0.61 -0.35
C ARG A 109 -15.52 0.42 -1.84
N SER A 110 -15.34 1.50 -2.61
CA SER A 110 -14.92 1.37 -4.01
C SER A 110 -13.48 0.86 -4.12
N ALA A 111 -12.58 1.36 -3.27
CA ALA A 111 -11.20 0.91 -3.20
C ALA A 111 -11.07 -0.56 -2.79
N SER A 112 -11.86 -1.03 -1.81
CA SER A 112 -11.83 -2.42 -1.35
C SER A 112 -12.27 -3.40 -2.43
N VAL A 113 -13.32 -3.05 -3.21
CA VAL A 113 -13.80 -3.87 -4.33
C VAL A 113 -12.74 -4.05 -5.42
N SER A 114 -11.92 -3.02 -5.66
CA SER A 114 -10.80 -3.10 -6.60
C SER A 114 -9.72 -4.08 -6.14
N ALA A 115 -9.31 -3.98 -4.86
CA ALA A 115 -8.30 -4.86 -4.27
C ALA A 115 -8.73 -6.34 -4.26
N GLU A 116 -10.01 -6.60 -3.98
CA GLU A 116 -10.56 -7.96 -3.90
C GLU A 116 -10.56 -8.65 -5.28
N ARG A 117 -10.88 -7.92 -6.36
CA ARG A 117 -10.79 -8.41 -7.75
C ARG A 117 -9.34 -8.75 -8.14
N THR A 118 -8.40 -7.90 -7.79
CA THR A 118 -6.96 -8.15 -8.03
C THR A 118 -6.49 -9.40 -7.29
N MET A 119 -6.92 -9.56 -6.03
CA MET A 119 -6.57 -10.74 -5.22
C MET A 119 -7.18 -12.03 -5.78
N GLU A 120 -8.40 -11.95 -6.30
CA GLU A 120 -9.10 -13.08 -6.93
C GLU A 120 -8.46 -13.50 -8.27
N GLN A 121 -7.93 -12.55 -9.04
CA GLN A 121 -7.13 -12.84 -10.24
C GLN A 121 -5.83 -13.55 -9.88
N VAL A 122 -5.08 -13.04 -8.90
CA VAL A 122 -3.83 -13.67 -8.43
C VAL A 122 -4.09 -15.09 -7.90
N ARG A 123 -5.18 -15.31 -7.15
CA ARG A 123 -5.54 -16.65 -6.67
C ARG A 123 -5.85 -17.63 -7.80
N ARG A 124 -6.56 -17.19 -8.85
CA ARG A 124 -6.85 -18.01 -10.03
C ARG A 124 -5.59 -18.39 -10.78
N ASP A 125 -4.66 -17.45 -10.98
CA ASP A 125 -3.40 -17.72 -11.67
C ASP A 125 -2.56 -18.75 -10.90
N VAL A 126 -2.53 -18.67 -9.56
CA VAL A 126 -1.87 -19.67 -8.71
C VAL A 126 -2.55 -21.04 -8.78
N GLN A 127 -3.88 -21.09 -8.92
CA GLN A 127 -4.63 -22.34 -9.07
C GLN A 127 -4.35 -23.01 -10.41
N LEU A 128 -4.37 -22.24 -11.51
CA LEU A 128 -4.07 -22.75 -12.84
C LEU A 128 -2.61 -23.25 -12.95
N ALA A 129 -1.67 -22.55 -12.33
CA ALA A 129 -0.27 -22.99 -12.26
C ALA A 129 -0.09 -24.31 -11.49
N LYS A 130 -0.98 -24.61 -10.52
CA LYS A 130 -0.98 -25.89 -9.79
C LYS A 130 -1.63 -27.03 -10.57
N GLU A 131 -2.56 -26.74 -11.47
CA GLU A 131 -3.22 -27.75 -12.31
C GLU A 131 -2.36 -28.19 -13.51
N GLN A 132 -1.36 -27.37 -13.90
CA GLN A 132 -0.41 -27.68 -14.97
C GLN A 132 0.86 -28.42 -14.49
N LEU A 133 0.96 -28.71 -13.19
CA LEU A 133 2.02 -29.51 -12.55
C LEU A 133 1.47 -30.89 -12.16
#